data_AF-A0A3P8JVM7-F1
#
_entry.id   AF-A0A3P8JVM7-F1
#
_cell.length_a   1.000
_cell.length_b   1.000
_cell.length_c   1.000
_cell.angle_alpha   90.00
_cell.angle_beta   90.00
_cell.angle_gamma   90.00
#
_symmetry.space_group_name_H-M   'P 1'
#
loop_
_entity.id
_entity.type
_entity.pdbx_description
1 polymer ?
#
loop_
_entity_poly.entity_id
_entity_poly.type
_entity_poly.pdbx_seq_one_letter_code
_entity_poly.pdbx_strand_id
1 'polypeptide(L)'
;MIPPSVLRDAGGYIDWPHGRGIFINQAQNFLVWVNEEDHIRVISMQKGGDLIEIYKRLAGAINELSKTLKFAFNSRFGFITFCPSNLGTTLRASVHARVPLLASLPNFKEICERYGIQPRGTHGEHTASVGGVYDLSNKRRLGLTELEAVTEMYNGVRALLDLEKQLEVYNKDAPAGVMPVEPLTYLARLLEAASPEKCYTFKHLTPEIIKKYDGKRTKHGATLAHMVRNCAYNPRAICPRTGEAECYTMFVDYLDAVIRDYHGVQEASFRHPPPTFGDLDNLPFGDLDPTGQFIVSTRVRVGRSVEDYLFPTIMGKDDRLTLESKISSALKSLTGEHAGTYYPLANMSEETRKQLVEDHFLFKNDDPVLRDAGGYRDWPIGRGIFHNNSKTFLVWVCEEDHMRIISMQKGGDLAAVYRRLIKGIQAIESKMKFAHSDKFGYLTCCPSNLGTTMRASVLLKIPKLSAHKDKMDEVCAKYRLQARGLHGEHTESPDGTYDISNKRRLGLTELTAAQEMAEGVAQMIAIEKSL
;
A
#
# COMPACT_ATOMS: atom_id res chain seq x y z
N MET A 1 -0.28 2.26 -29.94
CA MET A 1 0.44 1.66 -31.06
C MET A 1 1.18 0.48 -30.51
N ILE A 2 1.00 -0.66 -31.17
CA ILE A 2 1.75 -1.88 -30.91
C ILE A 2 3.25 -1.60 -31.13
N PRO A 3 4.18 -2.17 -30.33
CA PRO A 3 5.61 -2.02 -30.56
C PRO A 3 6.00 -2.45 -31.99
N PRO A 4 6.90 -1.74 -32.70
CA PRO A 4 7.25 -2.07 -34.09
C PRO A 4 7.72 -3.51 -34.30
N SER A 5 8.40 -4.12 -33.31
CA SER A 5 8.79 -5.53 -33.35
C SER A 5 7.58 -6.46 -33.38
N VAL A 6 6.57 -6.19 -32.56
CA VAL A 6 5.34 -7.00 -32.49
C VAL A 6 4.56 -6.90 -33.79
N LEU A 7 4.46 -5.70 -34.39
CA LEU A 7 3.79 -5.53 -35.68
C LEU A 7 4.55 -6.24 -36.82
N ARG A 8 5.88 -6.14 -36.84
CA ARG A 8 6.72 -6.83 -37.82
C ARG A 8 6.53 -8.35 -37.76
N ASP A 9 6.63 -8.91 -36.57
CA ASP A 9 6.59 -10.36 -36.36
C ASP A 9 5.18 -10.92 -36.60
N ALA A 10 4.15 -10.06 -36.51
CA ALA A 10 2.79 -10.36 -36.91
C ALA A 10 2.51 -10.15 -38.43
N GLY A 11 3.56 -9.86 -39.23
CA GLY A 11 3.46 -9.74 -40.69
C GLY A 11 3.14 -8.33 -41.22
N GLY A 12 3.06 -7.32 -40.34
CA GLY A 12 2.64 -5.97 -40.72
C GLY A 12 3.58 -5.22 -41.67
N TYR A 13 4.80 -5.70 -41.90
CA TYR A 13 5.82 -5.07 -42.77
C TYR A 13 6.21 -5.88 -44.00
N ILE A 14 5.42 -6.88 -44.38
CA ILE A 14 5.59 -7.54 -45.68
C ILE A 14 5.53 -6.49 -46.80
N ASP A 15 6.45 -6.58 -47.76
CA ASP A 15 6.61 -5.69 -48.93
C ASP A 15 6.80 -4.20 -48.61
N TRP A 16 7.35 -3.86 -47.43
CA TRP A 16 7.63 -2.46 -47.07
C TRP A 16 8.58 -1.77 -48.07
N PRO A 17 8.28 -0.54 -48.57
CA PRO A 17 7.19 0.38 -48.18
C PRO A 17 5.97 0.36 -49.12
N HIS A 18 5.85 -0.61 -50.04
CA HIS A 18 4.80 -0.61 -51.07
C HIS A 18 3.39 -0.72 -50.47
N GLY A 19 2.42 -0.03 -51.09
CA GLY A 19 1.01 -0.01 -50.68
C GLY A 19 0.70 0.81 -49.43
N ARG A 20 1.66 1.58 -48.90
CA ARG A 20 1.52 2.38 -47.67
C ARG A 20 1.65 3.86 -47.96
N GLY A 21 1.01 4.70 -47.15
CA GLY A 21 1.05 6.14 -47.34
C GLY A 21 0.39 6.92 -46.21
N ILE A 22 0.61 8.24 -46.24
CA ILE A 22 0.03 9.19 -45.28
C ILE A 22 -0.69 10.28 -46.08
N PHE A 23 -1.96 10.51 -45.75
CA PHE A 23 -2.71 11.69 -46.18
C PHE A 23 -2.70 12.73 -45.05
N ILE A 24 -2.50 14.00 -45.39
CA ILE A 24 -2.58 15.12 -44.45
C ILE A 24 -3.35 16.24 -45.13
N ASN A 25 -4.34 16.81 -44.44
CA ASN A 25 -5.05 17.98 -44.96
C ASN A 25 -4.21 19.26 -44.88
N GLN A 26 -4.62 20.32 -45.59
CA GLN A 26 -3.87 21.59 -45.62
C GLN A 26 -3.68 22.22 -44.23
N ALA A 27 -4.67 22.07 -43.34
CA ALA A 27 -4.62 22.59 -41.99
C ALA A 27 -3.78 21.74 -41.02
N GLN A 28 -3.23 20.60 -41.47
CA GLN A 28 -2.43 19.67 -40.66
C GLN A 28 -3.11 19.22 -39.35
N ASN A 29 -4.44 19.14 -39.36
CA ASN A 29 -5.28 18.80 -38.21
C ASN A 29 -6.18 17.57 -38.47
N PHE A 30 -6.01 16.96 -39.64
CA PHE A 30 -6.60 15.69 -40.05
C PHE A 30 -5.59 14.90 -40.88
N LEU A 31 -5.35 13.65 -40.50
CA LEU A 31 -4.42 12.76 -41.17
C LEU A 31 -4.97 11.34 -41.27
N VAL A 32 -4.55 10.61 -42.28
CA VAL A 32 -4.89 9.20 -42.47
C VAL A 32 -3.62 8.42 -42.75
N TRP A 33 -3.37 7.36 -41.98
CA TRP A 33 -2.37 6.36 -42.33
C TRP A 33 -3.04 5.22 -43.08
N VAL A 34 -2.43 4.81 -44.18
CA VAL A 34 -2.91 3.71 -45.03
C VAL A 34 -1.96 2.53 -44.90
N ASN A 35 -2.50 1.37 -44.54
CA ASN A 35 -1.78 0.09 -44.39
C ASN A 35 -0.57 0.15 -43.43
N GLU A 36 -0.71 0.89 -42.32
CA GLU A 36 0.30 0.93 -41.26
C GLU A 36 0.14 -0.28 -40.31
N GLU A 37 -0.96 -0.33 -39.56
CA GLU A 37 -1.39 -1.46 -38.71
C GLU A 37 -2.75 -2.00 -39.19
N ASP A 38 -3.72 -1.10 -39.35
CA ASP A 38 -5.02 -1.35 -39.98
C ASP A 38 -5.01 -0.82 -41.43
N HIS A 39 -6.01 -1.18 -42.24
CA HIS A 39 -6.15 -0.65 -43.60
C HIS A 39 -6.16 0.87 -43.64
N ILE A 40 -6.92 1.49 -42.71
CA ILE A 40 -6.91 2.93 -42.49
C ILE A 40 -6.89 3.23 -41.00
N ARG A 41 -6.10 4.25 -40.63
CA ARG A 41 -6.16 4.89 -39.31
C ARG A 41 -6.42 6.37 -39.51
N VAL A 42 -7.63 6.80 -39.18
CA VAL A 42 -8.09 8.18 -39.37
C VAL A 42 -7.91 8.95 -38.06
N ILE A 43 -7.18 10.06 -38.10
CA ILE A 43 -6.81 10.84 -36.92
C ILE A 43 -7.20 12.31 -37.15
N SER A 44 -7.94 12.85 -36.19
CA SER A 44 -8.22 14.29 -36.08
C SER A 44 -7.54 14.81 -34.83
N MET A 45 -6.82 15.93 -34.93
CA MET A 45 -6.03 16.47 -33.82
C MET A 45 -5.82 17.98 -33.97
N GLN A 46 -5.67 18.71 -32.86
CA GLN A 46 -5.24 20.10 -32.85
C GLN A 46 -4.62 20.46 -31.50
N LYS A 47 -4.02 21.66 -31.40
CA LYS A 47 -3.60 22.21 -30.10
C LYS A 47 -4.84 22.68 -29.32
N GLY A 48 -4.77 22.60 -27.98
CA GLY A 48 -5.87 22.98 -27.10
C GLY A 48 -6.82 21.82 -26.79
N GLY A 49 -7.94 22.14 -26.14
CA GLY A 49 -8.88 21.15 -25.59
C GLY A 49 -10.26 21.14 -26.23
N ASP A 50 -10.44 21.71 -27.43
CA ASP A 50 -11.73 21.69 -28.13
C ASP A 50 -12.02 20.31 -28.74
N LEU A 51 -12.46 19.39 -27.90
CA LEU A 51 -12.80 18.03 -28.29
C LEU A 51 -14.00 17.97 -29.25
N ILE A 52 -14.91 18.95 -29.19
CA ILE A 52 -16.10 18.99 -30.03
C ILE A 52 -15.68 19.21 -31.49
N GLU A 53 -14.82 20.18 -31.75
CA GLU A 53 -14.30 20.45 -33.09
C GLU A 53 -13.55 19.24 -33.65
N ILE A 54 -12.66 18.65 -32.86
CA ILE A 54 -11.87 17.46 -33.23
C ILE A 54 -12.78 16.29 -33.60
N TYR A 55 -13.77 15.99 -32.75
CA TYR A 55 -14.69 14.87 -32.95
C TYR A 55 -15.62 15.09 -34.15
N LYS A 56 -16.16 16.31 -34.33
CA LYS A 56 -16.98 16.64 -35.51
C LYS A 56 -16.20 16.48 -36.80
N ARG A 57 -14.94 16.91 -36.84
CA ARG A 57 -14.05 16.73 -38.01
C ARG A 57 -13.81 15.25 -38.31
N LEU A 58 -13.53 14.43 -37.29
CA LEU A 58 -13.34 12.99 -37.45
C LEU A 58 -14.62 12.29 -37.94
N ALA A 59 -15.75 12.55 -37.28
CA ALA A 59 -17.04 11.95 -37.60
C ALA A 59 -17.54 12.35 -38.99
N GLY A 60 -17.36 13.63 -39.38
CA GLY A 60 -17.67 14.09 -40.72
C GLY A 60 -16.85 13.35 -41.78
N ALA A 61 -15.53 13.23 -41.58
CA ALA A 61 -14.66 12.56 -42.53
C ALA A 61 -14.97 11.05 -42.67
N ILE A 62 -15.20 10.33 -41.56
CA ILE A 62 -15.52 8.91 -41.63
C ILE A 62 -16.89 8.66 -42.29
N ASN A 63 -17.88 9.53 -42.04
CA ASN A 63 -19.18 9.48 -42.70
C ASN A 63 -19.04 9.65 -44.22
N GLU A 64 -18.22 10.60 -44.69
CA GLU A 64 -17.97 10.75 -46.13
C GLU A 64 -17.24 9.53 -46.73
N LEU A 65 -16.22 9.01 -46.04
CA LEU A 65 -15.50 7.80 -46.48
C LEU A 65 -16.40 6.57 -46.55
N SER A 66 -17.37 6.44 -45.64
CA SER A 66 -18.30 5.30 -45.60
C SER A 66 -19.23 5.23 -46.83
N LYS A 67 -19.42 6.35 -47.55
CA LYS A 67 -20.20 6.38 -48.80
C LYS A 67 -19.47 5.69 -49.95
N THR A 68 -18.14 5.60 -49.90
CA THR A 68 -17.30 5.05 -50.97
C THR A 68 -16.62 3.73 -50.57
N LEU A 69 -16.28 3.56 -49.29
CA LEU A 69 -15.61 2.38 -48.76
C LEU A 69 -16.59 1.54 -47.92
N LYS A 70 -16.60 0.22 -48.17
CA LYS A 70 -17.34 -0.74 -47.35
C LYS A 70 -16.46 -1.23 -46.20
N PHE A 71 -16.69 -0.73 -45.00
CA PHE A 71 -15.95 -1.15 -43.81
C PHE A 71 -16.46 -2.51 -43.29
N ALA A 72 -15.52 -3.37 -42.88
CA ALA A 72 -15.86 -4.65 -42.27
C ALA A 72 -16.45 -4.43 -40.88
N PHE A 73 -17.68 -4.90 -40.68
CA PHE A 73 -18.42 -4.76 -39.43
C PHE A 73 -19.08 -6.10 -39.05
N ASN A 74 -19.05 -6.41 -37.76
CA ASN A 74 -19.69 -7.59 -37.18
C ASN A 74 -20.62 -7.17 -36.04
N SER A 75 -21.80 -7.77 -35.95
CA SER A 75 -22.80 -7.41 -34.92
C SER A 75 -22.33 -7.68 -33.48
N ARG A 76 -21.42 -8.63 -33.27
CA ARG A 76 -20.83 -8.93 -31.96
C ARG A 76 -19.58 -8.11 -31.66
N PHE A 77 -18.74 -7.84 -32.66
CA PHE A 77 -17.41 -7.24 -32.47
C PHE A 77 -17.28 -5.79 -32.96
N GLY A 78 -18.32 -5.22 -33.56
CA GLY A 78 -18.27 -3.89 -34.18
C GLY A 78 -17.35 -3.86 -35.41
N PHE A 79 -16.64 -2.76 -35.61
CA PHE A 79 -15.65 -2.66 -36.68
C PHE A 79 -14.48 -3.62 -36.43
N ILE A 80 -14.07 -4.31 -37.49
CA ILE A 80 -12.98 -5.28 -37.44
C ILE A 80 -11.64 -4.57 -37.62
N THR A 81 -10.72 -4.84 -36.71
CA THR A 81 -9.36 -4.30 -36.68
C THR A 81 -8.35 -5.43 -36.65
N PHE A 82 -7.11 -5.12 -37.02
CA PHE A 82 -6.00 -6.05 -36.95
C PHE A 82 -5.75 -6.56 -35.52
N CYS A 83 -5.71 -5.62 -34.56
CA CYS A 83 -5.54 -5.94 -33.16
C CYS A 83 -6.89 -6.10 -32.44
N PRO A 84 -7.12 -7.18 -31.68
CA PRO A 84 -8.34 -7.35 -30.89
C PRO A 84 -8.62 -6.20 -29.89
N SER A 85 -7.57 -5.48 -29.45
CA SER A 85 -7.71 -4.34 -28.52
C SER A 85 -8.48 -3.15 -29.10
N ASN A 86 -8.59 -3.05 -30.43
CA ASN A 86 -9.25 -1.94 -31.13
C ASN A 86 -10.64 -2.30 -31.68
N LEU A 87 -11.17 -3.49 -31.39
CA LEU A 87 -12.52 -3.88 -31.82
C LEU A 87 -13.61 -2.94 -31.25
N GLY A 88 -14.78 -2.92 -31.91
CA GLY A 88 -15.94 -2.15 -31.50
C GLY A 88 -16.01 -0.82 -32.22
N THR A 89 -15.92 0.27 -31.47
CA THR A 89 -15.88 1.65 -31.99
C THR A 89 -14.58 1.98 -32.69
N THR A 90 -13.49 1.26 -32.39
CA THR A 90 -12.10 1.61 -32.72
C THR A 90 -11.62 2.95 -32.14
N LEU A 91 -12.50 3.68 -31.44
CA LEU A 91 -12.30 5.08 -31.10
C LEU A 91 -11.39 5.24 -29.89
N ARG A 92 -10.26 5.91 -30.12
CA ARG A 92 -9.38 6.44 -29.07
C ARG A 92 -9.43 7.97 -29.10
N ALA A 93 -10.22 8.57 -28.23
CA ALA A 93 -10.14 10.00 -27.94
C ALA A 93 -9.09 10.22 -26.85
N SER A 94 -8.21 11.22 -27.00
CA SER A 94 -7.17 11.47 -26.01
C SER A 94 -6.72 12.93 -25.91
N VAL A 95 -6.10 13.28 -24.77
CA VAL A 95 -5.43 14.57 -24.56
C VAL A 95 -4.05 14.35 -23.97
N HIS A 96 -3.10 15.22 -24.35
CA HIS A 96 -1.84 15.36 -23.63
C HIS A 96 -2.03 16.42 -22.54
N ALA A 97 -2.13 15.98 -21.29
CA ALA A 97 -2.40 16.82 -20.13
C ALA A 97 -1.21 16.84 -19.16
N ARG A 98 -0.90 18.02 -18.60
CA ARG A 98 0.07 18.17 -17.52
C ARG A 98 -0.66 17.89 -16.20
N VAL A 99 -0.33 16.76 -15.57
CA VAL A 99 -0.94 16.28 -14.30
C VAL A 99 0.13 15.74 -13.32
N PRO A 100 1.19 16.52 -13.01
CA PRO A 100 2.33 16.03 -12.23
C PRO A 100 1.96 15.55 -10.82
N LEU A 101 1.02 16.20 -10.12
CA LEU A 101 0.68 15.81 -8.75
C LEU A 101 -0.15 14.53 -8.74
N LEU A 102 -1.18 14.46 -9.58
CA LEU A 102 -2.02 13.28 -9.76
C LEU A 102 -1.19 12.07 -10.22
N ALA A 103 -0.25 12.27 -11.16
CA ALA A 103 0.64 11.22 -11.64
C ALA A 103 1.63 10.72 -10.58
N SER A 104 1.90 11.52 -9.55
CA SER A 104 2.77 11.13 -8.43
C SER A 104 2.05 10.31 -7.35
N LEU A 105 0.71 10.21 -7.41
CA LEU A 105 -0.06 9.43 -6.44
C LEU A 105 0.21 7.92 -6.59
N PRO A 106 0.31 7.16 -5.49
CA PRO A 106 0.67 5.74 -5.51
C PRO A 106 -0.23 4.85 -6.38
N ASN A 107 -1.50 5.24 -6.54
CA ASN A 107 -2.55 4.54 -7.28
C ASN A 107 -3.07 5.35 -8.48
N PHE A 108 -2.21 6.17 -9.10
CA PHE A 108 -2.57 6.98 -10.27
C PHE A 108 -3.30 6.17 -11.36
N LYS A 109 -2.82 4.96 -11.67
CA LYS A 109 -3.43 4.10 -12.70
C LYS A 109 -4.83 3.65 -12.32
N GLU A 110 -5.04 3.27 -11.07
CA GLU A 110 -6.35 2.85 -10.54
C GLU A 110 -7.32 4.03 -10.42
N ILE A 111 -6.83 5.23 -10.10
CA ILE A 111 -7.63 6.46 -10.14
C ILE A 111 -8.10 6.71 -11.58
N CYS A 112 -7.21 6.66 -12.57
CA CYS A 112 -7.61 6.79 -13.97
C CYS A 112 -8.64 5.73 -14.38
N GLU A 113 -8.42 4.47 -14.00
CA GLU A 113 -9.33 3.37 -14.32
C GLU A 113 -10.73 3.57 -13.73
N ARG A 114 -10.83 4.09 -12.49
CA ARG A 114 -12.12 4.43 -11.86
C ARG A 114 -12.92 5.45 -12.67
N TYR A 115 -12.23 6.35 -13.37
CA TYR A 115 -12.85 7.35 -14.27
C TYR A 115 -12.95 6.88 -15.72
N GLY A 116 -12.70 5.59 -16.01
CA GLY A 116 -12.78 5.03 -17.36
C GLY A 116 -11.63 5.46 -18.28
N ILE A 117 -10.52 5.95 -17.71
CA ILE A 117 -9.38 6.51 -18.43
C ILE A 117 -8.17 5.56 -18.40
N GLN A 118 -7.46 5.49 -19.52
CA GLN A 118 -6.17 4.85 -19.66
C GLN A 118 -5.07 5.91 -19.80
N PRO A 119 -4.12 6.02 -18.85
CA PRO A 119 -2.97 6.90 -18.95
C PRO A 119 -1.80 6.25 -19.70
N ARG A 120 -1.07 7.03 -20.51
CA ARG A 120 0.18 6.65 -21.19
C ARG A 120 1.21 7.78 -21.08
N GLY A 121 2.49 7.48 -21.18
CA GLY A 121 3.52 8.53 -21.30
C GLY A 121 3.49 9.23 -22.66
N THR A 122 4.36 10.23 -22.86
CA THR A 122 4.25 11.18 -23.99
C THR A 122 4.75 10.67 -25.35
N HIS A 123 5.42 9.52 -25.40
CA HIS A 123 6.06 8.99 -26.62
C HIS A 123 5.62 7.55 -26.97
N GLY A 124 4.55 7.03 -26.37
CA GLY A 124 4.03 5.68 -26.67
C GLY A 124 3.52 4.92 -25.44
N GLU A 125 3.11 3.67 -25.67
CA GLU A 125 2.46 2.81 -24.65
C GLU A 125 3.36 2.47 -23.44
N HIS A 126 4.68 2.59 -23.59
CA HIS A 126 5.68 2.24 -22.55
C HIS A 126 6.66 3.37 -22.21
N THR A 127 6.48 4.56 -22.77
CA THR A 127 7.47 5.65 -22.57
C THR A 127 7.25 6.37 -21.26
N ALA A 128 8.33 6.89 -20.67
CA ALA A 128 8.25 7.75 -19.49
C ALA A 128 7.52 9.07 -19.83
N SER A 129 6.78 9.62 -18.88
CA SER A 129 6.26 10.99 -18.98
C SER A 129 7.41 11.99 -18.95
N VAL A 130 7.38 13.01 -19.81
CA VAL A 130 8.31 14.14 -19.73
C VAL A 130 7.61 15.28 -19.00
N GLY A 131 8.13 15.70 -17.84
CA GLY A 131 7.65 16.87 -17.10
C GLY A 131 6.22 16.76 -16.57
N GLY A 132 5.74 15.56 -16.23
CA GLY A 132 4.39 15.33 -15.70
C GLY A 132 3.28 15.39 -16.76
N VAL A 133 3.61 15.33 -18.05
CA VAL A 133 2.63 15.27 -19.13
C VAL A 133 2.27 13.81 -19.42
N TYR A 134 0.97 13.51 -19.51
CA TYR A 134 0.43 12.19 -19.82
C TYR A 134 -0.60 12.26 -20.95
N ASP A 135 -0.65 11.20 -21.75
CA ASP A 135 -1.70 10.95 -22.72
C ASP A 135 -2.86 10.20 -22.03
N LEU A 136 -3.99 10.88 -21.86
CA LEU A 136 -5.18 10.38 -21.17
C LEU A 136 -6.27 10.08 -22.19
N SER A 137 -6.71 8.83 -22.28
CA SER A 137 -7.71 8.37 -23.26
C SER A 137 -8.82 7.54 -22.65
N ASN A 138 -9.99 7.44 -23.30
CA ASN A 138 -10.99 6.44 -22.90
C ASN A 138 -10.36 5.04 -22.87
N LYS A 139 -10.70 4.22 -21.87
CA LYS A 139 -10.27 2.83 -21.76
C LYS A 139 -11.11 1.88 -22.62
N ARG A 140 -12.42 2.13 -22.71
CA ARG A 140 -13.38 1.25 -23.40
C ARG A 140 -13.38 1.48 -24.92
N ARG A 141 -13.55 0.39 -25.68
CA ARG A 141 -13.65 0.39 -27.15
C ARG A 141 -14.86 -0.40 -27.66
N LEU A 142 -15.21 -1.50 -26.98
CA LEU A 142 -16.25 -2.44 -27.37
C LEU A 142 -17.45 -2.37 -26.41
N GLY A 143 -18.66 -2.55 -26.95
CA GLY A 143 -19.91 -2.57 -26.19
C GLY A 143 -20.43 -1.19 -25.78
N LEU A 144 -20.09 -0.16 -26.57
CA LEU A 144 -20.56 1.21 -26.48
C LEU A 144 -20.48 1.85 -27.88
N THR A 145 -21.19 2.96 -28.09
CA THR A 145 -21.14 3.79 -29.29
C THR A 145 -19.94 4.74 -29.26
N GLU A 146 -19.59 5.32 -30.40
CA GLU A 146 -18.53 6.32 -30.53
C GLU A 146 -18.84 7.55 -29.67
N LEU A 147 -20.11 7.96 -29.60
CA LEU A 147 -20.56 9.08 -28.78
C LEU A 147 -20.41 8.79 -27.28
N GLU A 148 -20.76 7.57 -26.84
CA GLU A 148 -20.53 7.15 -25.46
C GLU A 148 -19.04 7.09 -25.14
N ALA A 149 -18.21 6.56 -26.05
CA ALA A 149 -16.76 6.46 -25.86
C ALA A 149 -16.09 7.83 -25.72
N VAL A 150 -16.44 8.82 -26.56
CA VAL A 150 -15.90 10.19 -26.42
C VAL A 150 -16.48 10.92 -25.20
N THR A 151 -17.71 10.61 -24.80
CA THR A 151 -18.32 11.16 -23.59
C THR A 151 -17.66 10.63 -22.31
N GLU A 152 -17.37 9.33 -22.24
CA GLU A 152 -16.57 8.73 -21.16
C GLU A 152 -15.19 9.38 -21.08
N MET A 153 -14.52 9.55 -22.23
CA MET A 153 -13.23 10.25 -22.29
C MET A 153 -13.35 11.66 -21.70
N TYR A 154 -14.30 12.46 -22.19
CA TYR A 154 -14.48 13.84 -21.76
C TYR A 154 -14.72 13.95 -20.26
N ASN A 155 -15.68 13.17 -19.74
CA ASN A 155 -16.05 13.21 -18.33
C ASN A 155 -14.90 12.74 -17.43
N GLY A 156 -14.24 11.64 -17.80
CA GLY A 156 -13.14 11.08 -17.04
C GLY A 156 -11.93 12.02 -17.01
N VAL A 157 -11.52 12.55 -18.17
CA VAL A 157 -10.42 13.53 -18.26
C VAL A 157 -10.74 14.79 -17.48
N ARG A 158 -11.97 15.31 -17.59
CA ARG A 158 -12.39 16.49 -16.82
C ARG A 158 -12.26 16.25 -15.31
N ALA A 159 -12.72 15.11 -14.81
CA ALA A 159 -12.60 14.75 -13.40
C ALA A 159 -11.13 14.67 -12.95
N LEU A 160 -10.26 14.06 -13.76
CA LEU A 160 -8.82 13.98 -13.46
C LEU A 160 -8.14 15.36 -13.45
N LEU A 161 -8.48 16.25 -14.40
CA LEU A 161 -7.96 17.62 -14.43
C LEU A 161 -8.46 18.47 -13.27
N ASP A 162 -9.72 18.29 -12.87
CA ASP A 162 -10.26 18.97 -11.69
C ASP A 162 -9.63 18.44 -10.40
N LEU A 163 -9.28 17.15 -10.34
CA LEU A 163 -8.51 16.58 -9.23
C LEU A 163 -7.07 17.10 -9.18
N GLU A 164 -6.39 17.25 -10.33
CA GLU A 164 -5.06 17.89 -10.40
C GLU A 164 -5.09 19.30 -9.80
N LYS A 165 -6.06 20.13 -10.20
CA LYS A 165 -6.22 21.49 -9.65
C LYS A 165 -6.48 21.47 -8.15
N GLN A 166 -7.28 20.52 -7.66
CA GLN A 166 -7.52 20.36 -6.23
C GLN A 166 -6.25 19.97 -5.48
N LEU A 167 -5.43 19.08 -6.06
CA LEU A 167 -4.12 18.71 -5.50
C LEU A 167 -3.18 19.92 -5.44
N GLU A 168 -3.11 20.73 -6.51
CA GLU A 168 -2.30 21.95 -6.55
C GLU A 168 -2.69 22.93 -5.44
N VAL A 169 -3.99 23.19 -5.27
CA VAL A 169 -4.49 24.10 -4.23
C VAL A 169 -4.26 23.54 -2.83
N TYR A 170 -4.60 22.27 -2.60
CA TYR A 170 -4.53 21.67 -1.26
C TYR A 170 -3.10 21.45 -0.78
N ASN A 171 -2.13 21.30 -1.70
CA ASN A 171 -0.72 21.03 -1.40
C ASN A 171 0.23 22.21 -1.68
N LYS A 172 -0.30 23.42 -1.92
CA LYS A 172 0.49 24.61 -2.24
C LYS A 172 1.64 24.89 -1.26
N ASP A 173 1.40 24.66 0.03
CA ASP A 173 2.35 24.92 1.11
C ASP A 173 2.97 23.63 1.69
N ALA A 174 2.88 22.51 0.96
CA ALA A 174 3.46 21.24 1.39
C ALA A 174 5.00 21.24 1.22
N PRO A 175 5.76 20.63 2.15
CA PRO A 175 7.21 20.49 1.97
C PRO A 175 7.57 19.64 0.75
N ALA A 176 8.69 19.95 0.12
CA ALA A 176 9.17 19.18 -1.04
C ALA A 176 9.46 17.72 -0.67
N GLY A 177 9.12 16.79 -1.57
CA GLY A 177 9.33 15.35 -1.36
C GLY A 177 8.28 14.67 -0.47
N VAL A 178 7.51 15.44 0.30
CA VAL A 178 6.34 14.92 1.04
C VAL A 178 5.25 14.53 0.05
N MET A 179 4.57 13.41 0.32
CA MET A 179 3.46 12.94 -0.53
C MET A 179 2.40 14.05 -0.70
N PRO A 180 1.99 14.41 -1.93
CA PRO A 180 0.80 15.24 -2.11
C PRO A 180 -0.46 14.41 -1.81
N VAL A 181 -1.50 15.05 -1.30
CA VAL A 181 -2.76 14.37 -0.96
C VAL A 181 -3.98 15.13 -1.45
N GLU A 182 -5.01 14.38 -1.83
CA GLU A 182 -6.32 14.91 -2.20
C GLU A 182 -6.96 15.67 -1.01
N PRO A 183 -7.88 16.63 -1.26
CA PRO A 183 -8.59 17.31 -0.19
C PRO A 183 -9.30 16.35 0.76
N LEU A 184 -9.36 16.68 2.05
CA LEU A 184 -10.00 15.83 3.06
C LEU A 184 -11.45 15.50 2.71
N THR A 185 -12.20 16.49 2.20
CA THR A 185 -13.60 16.32 1.78
C THR A 185 -13.77 15.39 0.57
N TYR A 186 -12.80 15.34 -0.35
CA TYR A 186 -12.79 14.38 -1.45
C TYR A 186 -12.59 12.95 -0.93
N LEU A 187 -11.61 12.75 -0.04
CA LEU A 187 -11.33 11.44 0.55
C LEU A 187 -12.45 10.97 1.48
N ALA A 188 -13.09 11.87 2.23
CA ALA A 188 -14.23 11.55 3.08
C ALA A 188 -15.40 10.97 2.27
N ARG A 189 -15.70 11.52 1.08
CA ARG A 189 -16.73 10.97 0.17
C ARG A 189 -16.39 9.57 -0.32
N LEU A 190 -15.12 9.31 -0.64
CA LEU A 190 -14.69 7.96 -1.03
C LEU A 190 -14.81 6.97 0.13
N LEU A 191 -14.54 7.43 1.35
CA LEU A 191 -14.59 6.62 2.57
C LEU A 191 -16.01 6.20 2.95
N GLU A 192 -17.06 6.86 2.43
CA GLU A 192 -18.47 6.44 2.60
C GLU A 192 -18.75 5.01 2.09
N ALA A 193 -17.88 4.46 1.22
CA ALA A 193 -17.95 3.06 0.80
C ALA A 193 -17.53 2.06 1.90
N ALA A 194 -16.93 2.52 3.00
CA ALA A 194 -16.54 1.68 4.14
C ALA A 194 -17.71 1.51 5.14
N SER A 195 -17.70 0.43 5.91
CA SER A 195 -18.69 0.20 6.96
C SER A 195 -18.31 0.98 8.24
N PRO A 196 -19.16 1.87 8.78
CA PRO A 196 -18.87 2.60 10.01
C PRO A 196 -18.86 1.71 11.26
N GLU A 197 -19.46 0.52 11.19
CA GLU A 197 -19.44 -0.46 12.29
C GLU A 197 -18.08 -1.16 12.41
N LYS A 198 -17.31 -1.24 11.30
CA LYS A 198 -16.06 -2.00 11.23
C LYS A 198 -14.82 -1.13 11.00
N CYS A 199 -14.98 0.01 10.33
CA CYS A 199 -13.90 0.91 9.96
C CYS A 199 -13.80 2.06 10.96
N TYR A 200 -12.84 1.97 11.89
CA TYR A 200 -12.57 3.03 12.88
C TYR A 200 -12.21 4.35 12.20
N THR A 201 -11.52 4.31 11.06
CA THR A 201 -11.22 5.51 10.26
C THR A 201 -12.49 6.25 9.87
N PHE A 202 -13.51 5.55 9.36
CA PHE A 202 -14.76 6.17 8.94
C PHE A 202 -15.63 6.56 10.14
N LYS A 203 -15.76 5.66 11.13
CA LYS A 203 -16.58 5.84 12.33
C LYS A 203 -16.30 7.15 13.07
N HIS A 204 -15.02 7.53 13.17
CA HIS A 204 -14.58 8.71 13.93
C HIS A 204 -14.30 9.93 13.07
N LEU A 205 -14.40 9.84 11.73
CA LEU A 205 -14.24 10.99 10.83
C LEU A 205 -15.57 11.76 10.68
N THR A 206 -16.03 12.36 11.78
CA THR A 206 -17.32 13.07 11.81
C THR A 206 -17.26 14.41 11.04
N PRO A 207 -18.41 15.01 10.68
CA PRO A 207 -18.44 16.34 10.08
C PRO A 207 -17.73 17.42 10.91
N GLU A 208 -17.80 17.33 12.25
CA GLU A 208 -17.12 18.24 13.17
C GLU A 208 -15.60 18.07 13.11
N ILE A 209 -15.13 16.82 13.03
CA ILE A 209 -13.70 16.49 12.86
C ILE A 209 -13.19 17.01 11.53
N ILE A 210 -13.93 16.81 10.43
CA ILE A 210 -13.58 17.36 9.11
C ILE A 210 -13.50 18.88 9.18
N LYS A 211 -14.55 19.54 9.70
CA LYS A 211 -14.59 21.00 9.82
C LYS A 211 -13.43 21.56 10.65
N LYS A 212 -13.01 20.85 11.72
CA LYS A 212 -11.93 21.29 12.60
C LYS A 212 -10.55 21.16 11.96
N TYR A 213 -10.32 20.07 11.21
CA TYR A 213 -8.97 19.67 10.78
C TYR A 213 -8.71 19.77 9.27
N ASP A 214 -9.71 20.08 8.45
CA ASP A 214 -9.48 20.31 7.01
C ASP A 214 -8.46 21.44 6.78
N GLY A 215 -7.51 21.20 5.88
CA GLY A 215 -6.39 22.10 5.60
C GLY A 215 -5.34 22.25 6.71
N LYS A 216 -5.51 21.62 7.89
CA LYS A 216 -4.53 21.70 8.98
C LYS A 216 -3.34 20.77 8.71
N ARG A 217 -2.14 21.27 9.01
CA ARG A 217 -0.86 20.54 8.88
C ARG A 217 -0.14 20.49 10.23
N THR A 218 0.55 19.39 10.50
CA THR A 218 1.62 19.33 11.51
C THR A 218 2.80 20.20 11.08
N LYS A 219 3.78 20.39 11.97
CA LYS A 219 5.00 21.15 11.68
C LYS A 219 5.72 20.69 10.41
N HIS A 220 5.73 19.38 10.11
CA HIS A 220 6.44 18.81 8.96
C HIS A 220 5.49 18.38 7.82
N GLY A 221 4.23 18.81 7.85
CA GLY A 221 3.34 18.78 6.68
C GLY A 221 2.34 17.63 6.60
N ALA A 222 2.27 16.73 7.59
CA ALA A 222 1.23 15.71 7.67
C ALA A 222 -0.17 16.33 7.85
N THR A 223 -1.21 15.67 7.35
CA THR A 223 -2.60 16.14 7.43
C THR A 223 -3.53 15.01 7.83
N LEU A 224 -4.76 15.33 8.26
CA LEU A 224 -5.81 14.33 8.43
C LEU A 224 -6.17 13.64 7.10
N ALA A 225 -6.06 14.33 5.97
CA ALA A 225 -6.28 13.74 4.64
C ALA A 225 -5.29 12.61 4.34
N HIS A 226 -3.99 12.80 4.65
CA HIS A 226 -2.99 11.74 4.48
C HIS A 226 -3.38 10.46 5.19
N MET A 227 -3.83 10.56 6.45
CA MET A 227 -4.00 9.38 7.28
C MET A 227 -5.26 8.58 7.01
N VAL A 228 -6.29 9.18 6.39
CA VAL A 228 -7.52 8.48 6.00
C VAL A 228 -7.46 7.90 4.59
N ARG A 229 -6.46 8.31 3.79
CA ARG A 229 -6.35 7.98 2.36
C ARG A 229 -6.35 6.48 2.09
N ASN A 230 -5.68 5.69 2.93
CA ASN A 230 -5.61 4.25 2.76
C ASN A 230 -7.01 3.61 2.83
N CYS A 231 -7.84 3.99 3.79
CA CYS A 231 -9.21 3.48 3.92
C CYS A 231 -10.15 4.06 2.87
N ALA A 232 -9.93 5.30 2.43
CA ALA A 232 -10.73 5.93 1.37
C ALA A 232 -10.63 5.18 0.03
N TYR A 233 -9.45 4.64 -0.28
CA TYR A 233 -9.25 3.82 -1.48
C TYR A 233 -9.43 2.31 -1.23
N ASN A 234 -9.39 1.86 0.03
CA ASN A 234 -9.52 0.46 0.43
C ASN A 234 -10.60 0.32 1.51
N PRO A 235 -11.89 0.18 1.15
CA PRO A 235 -13.02 0.25 2.10
C PRO A 235 -13.07 -0.89 3.12
N ARG A 236 -12.23 -1.93 2.94
CA ARG A 236 -12.06 -3.02 3.92
C ARG A 236 -10.98 -2.74 4.96
N ALA A 237 -10.09 -1.76 4.73
CA ALA A 237 -9.12 -1.34 5.72
C ALA A 237 -9.82 -0.59 6.86
N ILE A 238 -9.42 -0.85 8.10
CA ILE A 238 -10.17 -0.40 9.28
C ILE A 238 -9.51 0.73 10.08
N CYS A 239 -8.21 0.95 9.91
CA CYS A 239 -7.44 1.93 10.69
C CYS A 239 -6.65 2.89 9.78
N PRO A 240 -6.46 4.15 10.22
CA PRO A 240 -5.69 5.14 9.47
C PRO A 240 -4.18 4.84 9.51
N ARG A 241 -3.40 5.58 8.72
CA ARG A 241 -1.92 5.54 8.70
C ARG A 241 -1.33 6.93 8.85
N THR A 242 -0.75 7.24 10.00
CA THR A 242 -0.27 8.60 10.32
C THR A 242 0.99 8.99 9.53
N GLY A 243 1.25 10.30 9.44
CA GLY A 243 2.39 10.85 8.70
C GLY A 243 3.64 11.09 9.55
N GLU A 244 3.47 11.22 10.86
CA GLU A 244 4.56 11.44 11.83
C GLU A 244 4.02 11.34 13.27
N ALA A 245 4.91 11.35 14.27
CA ALA A 245 4.55 11.30 15.68
C ALA A 245 3.66 12.49 16.13
N GLU A 246 3.88 13.70 15.61
CA GLU A 246 3.08 14.90 15.94
C GLU A 246 1.60 14.76 15.53
N CYS A 247 1.26 13.82 14.64
CA CYS A 247 -0.15 13.56 14.31
C CYS A 247 -0.97 13.26 15.56
N TYR A 248 -0.40 12.52 16.52
CA TYR A 248 -1.07 12.10 17.76
C TYR A 248 -1.36 13.25 18.74
N THR A 249 -0.76 14.43 18.53
CA THR A 249 -1.06 15.65 19.28
C THR A 249 -1.88 16.64 18.45
N MET A 250 -1.52 16.86 17.18
CA MET A 250 -2.19 17.80 16.28
C MET A 250 -3.64 17.39 15.97
N PHE A 251 -3.88 16.11 15.76
CA PHE A 251 -5.19 15.55 15.39
C PHE A 251 -5.80 14.71 16.54
N VAL A 252 -5.54 15.12 17.78
CA VAL A 252 -5.87 14.34 18.99
C VAL A 252 -7.36 14.00 19.11
N ASP A 253 -8.29 14.89 18.76
CA ASP A 253 -9.73 14.60 18.88
C ASP A 253 -10.16 13.41 18.02
N TYR A 254 -9.54 13.25 16.85
CA TYR A 254 -9.80 12.13 15.95
C TYR A 254 -9.03 10.87 16.38
N LEU A 255 -7.71 10.99 16.58
CA LEU A 255 -6.88 9.82 16.86
C LEU A 255 -7.15 9.24 18.25
N ASP A 256 -7.43 10.05 19.27
CA ASP A 256 -7.78 9.54 20.60
C ASP A 256 -9.05 8.70 20.57
N ALA A 257 -10.08 9.14 19.82
CA ALA A 257 -11.32 8.40 19.65
C ALA A 257 -11.09 7.05 18.94
N VAL A 258 -10.33 7.06 17.84
CA VAL A 258 -9.91 5.83 17.12
C VAL A 258 -9.14 4.88 18.05
N ILE A 259 -8.17 5.39 18.81
CA ILE A 259 -7.30 4.60 19.68
C ILE A 259 -8.09 3.97 20.82
N ARG A 260 -8.94 4.75 21.50
CA ARG A 260 -9.75 4.28 22.63
C ARG A 260 -10.73 3.20 22.20
N ASP A 261 -11.37 3.37 21.06
CA ASP A 261 -12.29 2.39 20.49
C ASP A 261 -11.55 1.10 20.08
N TYR A 262 -10.46 1.22 19.31
CA TYR A 262 -9.70 0.06 18.84
C TYR A 262 -9.07 -0.76 19.98
N HIS A 263 -8.47 -0.09 20.98
CA HIS A 263 -7.78 -0.76 22.09
C HIS A 263 -8.68 -1.05 23.29
N GLY A 264 -9.95 -0.64 23.25
CA GLY A 264 -10.89 -0.83 24.36
C GLY A 264 -10.51 -0.07 25.63
N VAL A 265 -9.90 1.11 25.48
CA VAL A 265 -9.46 1.96 26.61
C VAL A 265 -10.52 3.03 26.86
N GLN A 266 -11.26 2.92 27.96
CA GLN A 266 -12.42 3.77 28.21
C GLN A 266 -12.09 5.11 28.88
N GLU A 267 -11.02 5.20 29.66
CA GLU A 267 -10.69 6.43 30.40
C GLU A 267 -9.86 7.40 29.55
N ALA A 268 -10.31 8.65 29.43
CA ALA A 268 -9.57 9.69 28.70
C ALA A 268 -8.24 10.07 29.37
N SER A 269 -8.16 9.89 30.70
CA SER A 269 -6.97 10.11 31.53
C SER A 269 -5.96 8.97 31.49
N PHE A 270 -6.25 7.89 30.75
CA PHE A 270 -5.38 6.73 30.63
C PHE A 270 -3.95 7.13 30.21
N ARG A 271 -2.96 6.53 30.88
CA ARG A 271 -1.54 6.64 30.55
C ARG A 271 -0.99 5.24 30.29
N HIS A 272 -0.14 5.12 29.29
CA HIS A 272 0.58 3.89 29.04
C HIS A 272 1.65 3.69 30.13
N PRO A 273 1.85 2.47 30.66
CA PRO A 273 2.97 2.22 31.56
C PRO A 273 4.31 2.51 30.87
N PRO A 274 5.36 2.88 31.62
CA PRO A 274 6.69 3.01 31.06
C PRO A 274 7.19 1.66 30.52
N PRO A 275 8.17 1.65 29.59
CA PRO A 275 8.76 0.42 29.07
C PRO A 275 9.21 -0.50 30.22
N THR A 276 8.60 -1.68 30.31
CA THR A 276 8.80 -2.60 31.44
C THR A 276 9.00 -4.00 30.91
N PHE A 277 10.26 -4.33 30.62
CA PHE A 277 10.63 -5.59 29.99
C PHE A 277 10.73 -6.78 30.96
N GLY A 278 10.85 -6.52 32.27
CA GLY A 278 11.05 -7.55 33.30
C GLY A 278 12.52 -7.89 33.56
N ASP A 279 12.77 -8.75 34.54
CA ASP A 279 14.07 -9.37 34.76
C ASP A 279 14.28 -10.45 33.69
N LEU A 280 15.23 -10.22 32.78
CA LEU A 280 15.46 -11.10 31.64
C LEU A 280 16.01 -12.47 32.05
N ASP A 281 16.59 -12.59 33.24
CA ASP A 281 17.09 -13.85 33.77
C ASP A 281 15.99 -14.66 34.50
N ASN A 282 14.94 -13.97 34.98
CA ASN A 282 13.82 -14.57 35.72
C ASN A 282 12.46 -14.18 35.09
N LEU A 283 12.21 -14.63 33.86
CA LEU A 283 10.95 -14.39 33.14
C LEU A 283 9.82 -15.30 33.66
N PRO A 284 8.54 -14.84 33.66
CA PRO A 284 7.39 -15.61 34.13
C PRO A 284 6.90 -16.67 33.11
N PHE A 285 7.67 -16.89 32.04
CA PHE A 285 7.39 -17.86 30.98
C PHE A 285 8.71 -18.50 30.53
N GLY A 286 8.62 -19.72 30.01
CA GLY A 286 9.75 -20.52 29.51
C GLY A 286 9.44 -21.12 28.13
N ASP A 287 9.83 -22.37 27.95
CA ASP A 287 9.38 -23.17 26.80
C ASP A 287 7.94 -23.64 27.00
N LEU A 288 7.05 -23.15 26.15
CA LEU A 288 5.62 -23.45 26.18
C LEU A 288 5.30 -24.85 25.64
N ASP A 289 6.21 -25.44 24.87
CA ASP A 289 6.07 -26.79 24.32
C ASP A 289 7.43 -27.50 24.22
N PRO A 290 7.97 -27.99 25.34
CA PRO A 290 9.24 -28.72 25.36
C PRO A 290 9.23 -30.00 24.50
N THR A 291 8.05 -30.49 24.12
CA THR A 291 7.91 -31.69 23.30
C THR A 291 7.98 -31.40 21.80
N GLY A 292 7.79 -30.15 21.39
CA GLY A 292 7.75 -29.72 19.99
C GLY A 292 6.57 -30.26 19.17
N GLN A 293 5.52 -30.77 19.83
CA GLN A 293 4.37 -31.39 19.17
C GLN A 293 3.38 -30.36 18.60
N PHE A 294 3.20 -29.24 19.29
CA PHE A 294 2.19 -28.23 19.02
C PHE A 294 2.80 -26.97 18.39
N ILE A 295 3.92 -26.48 18.92
CA ILE A 295 4.50 -25.20 18.48
C ILE A 295 5.57 -25.44 17.41
N VAL A 296 5.32 -24.98 16.18
CA VAL A 296 6.30 -25.01 15.09
C VAL A 296 7.41 -23.99 15.31
N SER A 297 7.02 -22.78 15.70
CA SER A 297 7.94 -21.65 15.91
C SER A 297 7.32 -20.59 16.80
N THR A 298 8.19 -19.90 17.54
CA THR A 298 7.85 -18.76 18.38
C THR A 298 8.47 -17.49 17.81
N ARG A 299 7.72 -16.39 17.83
CA ARG A 299 8.11 -15.10 17.26
C ARG A 299 7.56 -13.94 18.08
N VAL A 300 8.42 -12.99 18.44
CA VAL A 300 8.03 -11.73 19.09
C VAL A 300 8.56 -10.57 18.26
N ARG A 301 7.72 -9.57 18.00
CA ARG A 301 8.10 -8.37 17.24
C ARG A 301 7.57 -7.08 17.84
N VAL A 302 8.29 -6.00 17.62
CA VAL A 302 7.88 -4.62 17.94
C VAL A 302 8.01 -3.71 16.71
N GLY A 303 7.21 -2.66 16.67
CA GLY A 303 7.39 -1.52 15.77
C GLY A 303 8.12 -0.40 16.51
N ARG A 304 9.03 0.31 15.83
CA ARG A 304 9.69 1.50 16.37
C ARG A 304 9.79 2.58 15.32
N SER A 305 9.48 3.80 15.73
CA SER A 305 9.74 5.02 14.98
C SER A 305 10.88 5.79 15.63
N VAL A 306 11.86 6.21 14.84
CA VAL A 306 12.92 7.15 15.24
C VAL A 306 12.34 8.57 15.36
N GLU A 307 12.69 9.30 16.42
CA GLU A 307 12.33 10.72 16.60
C GLU A 307 12.83 11.60 15.44
N ASP A 308 12.11 12.69 15.17
CA ASP A 308 12.42 13.71 14.15
C ASP A 308 12.38 13.24 12.68
N TYR A 309 11.76 12.09 12.41
CA TYR A 309 11.50 11.62 11.03
C TYR A 309 10.00 11.51 10.75
N LEU A 310 9.61 11.96 9.56
CA LEU A 310 8.32 11.61 8.96
C LEU A 310 8.22 10.09 8.78
N PHE A 311 7.02 9.54 8.92
CA PHE A 311 6.74 8.12 8.75
C PHE A 311 6.82 7.68 7.28
N PRO A 312 6.99 6.36 7.01
CA PRO A 312 7.15 5.83 5.65
C PRO A 312 6.01 6.16 4.69
N THR A 313 4.85 6.55 5.21
CA THR A 313 3.69 7.04 4.45
C THR A 313 4.03 8.29 3.63
N ILE A 314 4.53 9.34 4.28
CA ILE A 314 4.67 10.66 3.66
C ILE A 314 6.11 11.16 3.52
N MET A 315 7.10 10.52 4.17
CA MET A 315 8.50 10.94 4.11
C MET A 315 9.09 10.97 2.69
N GLY A 316 9.99 11.91 2.40
CA GLY A 316 10.62 12.05 1.09
C GLY A 316 11.73 11.03 0.85
N LYS A 317 12.19 10.93 -0.40
CA LYS A 317 13.32 10.06 -0.78
C LYS A 317 14.58 10.31 0.05
N ASP A 318 14.93 11.58 0.27
CA ASP A 318 16.15 11.93 1.00
C ASP A 318 16.03 11.57 2.49
N ASP A 319 14.86 11.80 3.10
CA ASP A 319 14.58 11.34 4.47
C ASP A 319 14.77 9.83 4.60
N ARG A 320 14.35 9.04 3.59
CA ARG A 320 14.51 7.58 3.58
C ARG A 320 15.97 7.17 3.56
N LEU A 321 16.79 7.84 2.75
CA LEU A 321 18.24 7.59 2.66
C LEU A 321 18.95 7.96 3.97
N THR A 322 18.61 9.11 4.56
CA THR A 322 19.18 9.54 5.84
C THR A 322 18.77 8.59 6.97
N LEU A 323 17.50 8.19 7.02
CA LEU A 323 16.98 7.25 8.02
C LEU A 323 17.60 5.86 7.86
N GLU A 324 17.70 5.34 6.64
CA GLU A 324 18.38 4.07 6.33
C GLU A 324 19.84 4.11 6.78
N SER A 325 20.58 5.17 6.48
CA SER A 325 21.98 5.31 6.88
C SER A 325 22.13 5.23 8.41
N LYS A 326 21.27 5.95 9.16
CA LYS A 326 21.25 5.94 10.62
C LYS A 326 20.93 4.56 11.18
N ILE A 327 19.86 3.92 10.69
CA ILE A 327 19.43 2.60 11.15
C ILE A 327 20.45 1.53 10.79
N SER A 328 20.87 1.44 9.53
CA SER A 328 21.82 0.43 9.07
C SER A 328 23.18 0.53 9.76
N SER A 329 23.64 1.74 10.11
CA SER A 329 24.86 1.93 10.90
C SER A 329 24.73 1.36 12.31
N ALA A 330 23.58 1.56 12.98
CA ALA A 330 23.31 0.96 14.28
C ALA A 330 23.25 -0.58 14.18
N LEU A 331 22.58 -1.12 13.15
CA LEU A 331 22.45 -2.56 12.93
C LEU A 331 23.80 -3.24 12.65
N LYS A 332 24.66 -2.60 11.83
CA LYS A 332 26.03 -3.09 11.56
C LYS A 332 26.94 -3.07 12.78
N SER A 333 26.59 -2.31 13.82
CA SER A 333 27.35 -2.25 15.08
C SER A 333 26.94 -3.32 16.11
N LEU A 334 25.90 -4.11 15.82
CA LEU A 334 25.45 -5.18 16.71
C LEU A 334 26.50 -6.29 16.80
N THR A 335 26.69 -6.84 18.00
CA THR A 335 27.70 -7.86 18.31
C THR A 335 27.06 -9.11 18.92
N GLY A 336 27.86 -10.15 19.15
CA GLY A 336 27.39 -11.39 19.80
C GLY A 336 26.28 -12.09 19.00
N GLU A 337 25.22 -12.52 19.70
CA GLU A 337 24.06 -13.18 19.09
C GLU A 337 23.34 -12.29 18.06
N HIS A 338 23.47 -10.97 18.16
CA HIS A 338 22.82 -10.00 17.28
C HIS A 338 23.67 -9.58 16.09
N ALA A 339 24.94 -9.99 16.01
CA ALA A 339 25.80 -9.71 14.86
C ALA A 339 25.21 -10.29 13.58
N GLY A 340 25.20 -9.50 12.51
CA GLY A 340 24.49 -9.86 11.29
C GLY A 340 24.84 -9.00 10.09
N THR A 341 24.09 -9.19 9.02
CA THR A 341 24.28 -8.48 7.74
C THR A 341 23.05 -7.66 7.40
N TYR A 342 23.28 -6.44 6.88
CA TYR A 342 22.23 -5.58 6.33
C TYR A 342 22.19 -5.69 4.81
N TYR A 343 21.00 -5.97 4.28
CA TYR A 343 20.71 -6.16 2.86
C TYR A 343 19.78 -5.03 2.38
N PRO A 344 20.31 -3.97 1.73
CA PRO A 344 19.47 -2.94 1.13
C PRO A 344 18.73 -3.51 -0.08
N LEU A 345 17.44 -3.17 -0.23
CA LEU A 345 16.64 -3.66 -1.36
C LEU A 345 17.08 -3.07 -2.71
N ALA A 346 17.60 -1.83 -2.73
CA ALA A 346 17.96 -1.12 -3.97
C ALA A 346 19.06 -1.81 -4.80
N ASN A 347 19.89 -2.65 -4.18
CA ASN A 347 21.01 -3.34 -4.83
C ASN A 347 21.07 -4.82 -4.42
N MET A 348 19.93 -5.41 -4.07
CA MET A 348 19.87 -6.81 -3.65
C MET A 348 20.07 -7.73 -4.88
N SER A 349 20.97 -8.70 -4.77
CA SER A 349 21.15 -9.70 -5.83
C SER A 349 19.91 -10.59 -5.94
N GLU A 350 19.67 -11.16 -7.12
CA GLU A 350 18.48 -11.97 -7.35
C GLU A 350 18.50 -13.30 -6.58
N GLU A 351 19.69 -13.83 -6.32
CA GLU A 351 19.93 -14.98 -5.46
C GLU A 351 19.56 -14.64 -4.01
N THR A 352 20.03 -13.50 -3.51
CA THR A 352 19.70 -13.02 -2.15
C THR A 352 18.20 -12.78 -2.01
N ARG A 353 17.58 -12.18 -3.03
CA ARG A 353 16.14 -11.92 -3.07
C ARG A 353 15.35 -13.22 -3.00
N LYS A 354 15.69 -14.23 -3.81
CA LYS A 354 15.06 -15.55 -3.79
C LYS A 354 15.20 -16.23 -2.43
N GLN A 355 16.40 -16.22 -1.86
CA GLN A 355 16.64 -16.80 -0.53
C GLN A 355 15.77 -16.14 0.55
N LEU A 356 15.70 -14.80 0.58
CA LEU A 356 14.86 -14.08 1.55
C LEU A 356 13.36 -14.30 1.32
N VAL A 357 12.92 -14.59 0.09
CA VAL A 357 11.54 -15.00 -0.19
C VAL A 357 11.27 -16.41 0.35
N GLU A 358 12.16 -17.35 0.10
CA GLU A 358 12.06 -18.75 0.58
C GLU A 358 12.07 -18.83 2.12
N ASP A 359 12.85 -17.97 2.77
CA ASP A 359 12.88 -17.84 4.22
C ASP A 359 11.65 -17.09 4.79
N HIS A 360 10.76 -16.59 3.94
CA HIS A 360 9.63 -15.71 4.30
C HIS A 360 10.05 -14.41 5.03
N PHE A 361 11.23 -13.88 4.72
CA PHE A 361 11.77 -12.65 5.32
C PHE A 361 11.57 -11.41 4.47
N LEU A 362 11.44 -11.55 3.16
CA LEU A 362 11.27 -10.42 2.25
C LEU A 362 9.85 -9.85 2.31
N PHE A 363 9.72 -8.56 2.66
CA PHE A 363 8.49 -7.81 2.45
C PHE A 363 8.41 -7.27 1.02
N LYS A 364 7.19 -7.12 0.51
CA LYS A 364 6.89 -6.74 -0.88
C LYS A 364 6.13 -5.41 -0.93
N ASN A 365 6.00 -4.87 -2.13
CA ASN A 365 5.26 -3.64 -2.43
C ASN A 365 3.87 -3.90 -3.04
N ASP A 366 3.19 -4.95 -2.58
CA ASP A 366 1.94 -5.46 -3.15
C ASP A 366 0.70 -5.27 -2.26
N ASP A 367 0.84 -4.75 -1.04
CA ASP A 367 -0.32 -4.38 -0.21
C ASP A 367 -0.93 -3.04 -0.70
N PRO A 368 -2.16 -3.04 -1.25
CA PRO A 368 -2.80 -1.81 -1.70
C PRO A 368 -3.08 -0.84 -0.56
N VAL A 369 -3.26 -1.31 0.68
CA VAL A 369 -3.52 -0.43 1.84
C VAL A 369 -2.28 0.40 2.17
N LEU A 370 -1.11 -0.24 2.31
CA LEU A 370 0.15 0.47 2.55
C LEU A 370 0.58 1.29 1.33
N ARG A 371 0.35 0.81 0.10
CA ARG A 371 0.56 1.58 -1.14
C ARG A 371 -0.22 2.89 -1.10
N ASP A 372 -1.52 2.84 -0.83
CA ASP A 372 -2.39 4.01 -0.90
C ASP A 372 -2.21 4.95 0.29
N ALA A 373 -1.56 4.50 1.38
CA ALA A 373 -1.03 5.34 2.44
C ALA A 373 0.29 6.06 2.06
N GLY A 374 0.90 5.71 0.92
CA GLY A 374 2.18 6.28 0.45
C GLY A 374 3.42 5.46 0.79
N GLY A 375 3.26 4.30 1.45
CA GLY A 375 4.35 3.48 1.97
C GLY A 375 5.31 2.91 0.92
N TYR A 376 4.93 2.90 -0.37
CA TYR A 376 5.76 2.39 -1.47
C TYR A 376 6.25 3.47 -2.44
N ARG A 377 6.15 4.75 -2.08
CA ARG A 377 6.80 5.80 -2.87
C ARG A 377 8.32 5.61 -2.90
N ASP A 378 8.92 6.00 -4.03
CA ASP A 378 10.36 5.91 -4.29
C ASP A 378 10.92 4.49 -4.13
N TRP A 379 10.09 3.46 -4.37
CA TRP A 379 10.51 2.07 -4.16
C TRP A 379 11.71 1.69 -5.06
N PRO A 380 12.71 0.96 -4.53
CA PRO A 380 12.85 0.44 -3.16
C PRO A 380 13.79 1.28 -2.26
N ILE A 381 13.97 2.58 -2.52
CA ILE A 381 14.96 3.42 -1.85
C ILE A 381 14.73 3.49 -0.33
N GLY A 382 15.79 3.32 0.46
CA GLY A 382 15.78 3.39 1.92
C GLY A 382 15.17 2.17 2.63
N ARG A 383 14.87 1.10 1.90
CA ARG A 383 14.31 -0.14 2.45
C ARG A 383 15.40 -1.20 2.53
N GLY A 384 15.36 -2.00 3.59
CA GLY A 384 16.30 -3.09 3.76
C GLY A 384 15.89 -4.09 4.81
N ILE A 385 16.63 -5.19 4.84
CA ILE A 385 16.46 -6.26 5.81
C ILE A 385 17.80 -6.49 6.49
N PHE A 386 17.80 -6.53 7.81
CA PHE A 386 18.90 -7.06 8.59
C PHE A 386 18.51 -8.41 9.17
N HIS A 387 19.44 -9.34 9.23
CA HIS A 387 19.31 -10.49 10.11
C HIS A 387 20.65 -10.96 10.64
N ASN A 388 20.65 -11.58 11.82
CA ASN A 388 21.81 -12.28 12.35
C ASN A 388 22.11 -13.56 11.55
N ASN A 389 23.28 -14.16 11.77
CA ASN A 389 23.71 -15.36 11.04
C ASN A 389 22.76 -16.55 11.20
N SER A 390 22.16 -16.70 12.39
CA SER A 390 21.22 -17.78 12.70
C SER A 390 19.79 -17.52 12.23
N LYS A 391 19.51 -16.37 11.61
CA LYS A 391 18.16 -15.96 11.18
C LYS A 391 17.13 -15.96 12.32
N THR A 392 17.58 -15.70 13.55
CA THR A 392 16.76 -15.67 14.77
C THR A 392 16.49 -14.26 15.30
N PHE A 393 17.17 -13.25 14.76
CA PHE A 393 16.91 -11.84 15.01
C PHE A 393 16.94 -11.08 13.67
N LEU A 394 15.89 -10.32 13.39
CA LEU A 394 15.69 -9.62 12.12
C LEU A 394 15.19 -8.20 12.34
N VAL A 395 15.52 -7.29 11.42
CA VAL A 395 14.96 -5.95 11.38
C VAL A 395 14.54 -5.62 9.96
N TRP A 396 13.26 -5.30 9.75
CA TRP A 396 12.82 -4.64 8.51
C TRP A 396 12.97 -3.13 8.68
N VAL A 397 13.56 -2.49 7.69
CA VAL A 397 13.82 -1.05 7.67
C VAL A 397 12.86 -0.39 6.67
N CYS A 398 12.11 0.61 7.16
CA CYS A 398 11.25 1.50 6.37
C CYS A 398 10.14 0.80 5.53
N GLU A 399 9.46 -0.18 6.13
CA GLU A 399 8.26 -0.81 5.55
C GLU A 399 7.00 0.00 5.91
N GLU A 400 6.19 -0.41 6.89
CA GLU A 400 5.09 0.42 7.44
C GLU A 400 5.58 1.40 8.51
N ASP A 401 6.46 0.94 9.40
CA ASP A 401 7.16 1.73 10.42
C ASP A 401 8.64 1.93 10.04
N HIS A 402 9.37 2.80 10.77
CA HIS A 402 10.81 2.96 10.54
C HIS A 402 11.57 1.64 10.76
N MET A 403 11.20 0.90 11.80
CA MET A 403 11.73 -0.43 12.10
C MET A 403 10.63 -1.38 12.54
N ARG A 404 10.71 -2.61 12.04
CA ARG A 404 10.07 -3.78 12.66
C ARG A 404 11.16 -4.71 13.17
N ILE A 405 11.35 -4.74 14.49
CA ILE A 405 12.38 -5.53 15.16
C ILE A 405 11.76 -6.86 15.57
N ILE A 406 12.38 -7.96 15.17
CA ILE A 406 11.81 -9.30 15.22
C ILE A 406 12.83 -10.24 15.87
N SER A 407 12.36 -11.07 16.79
CA SER A 407 13.07 -12.24 17.27
C SER A 407 12.21 -13.47 17.03
N MET A 408 12.80 -14.55 16.54
CA MET A 408 12.09 -15.81 16.31
C MET A 408 13.02 -17.02 16.33
N GLN A 409 12.45 -18.21 16.54
CA GLN A 409 13.13 -19.50 16.36
C GLN A 409 12.11 -20.63 16.23
N LYS A 410 12.57 -21.83 15.86
CA LYS A 410 11.76 -23.05 15.91
C LYS A 410 11.49 -23.46 17.37
N GLY A 411 10.37 -24.14 17.62
CA GLY A 411 9.96 -24.60 18.95
C GLY A 411 9.27 -23.51 19.80
N GLY A 412 8.99 -23.86 21.06
CA GLY A 412 8.13 -23.11 21.99
C GLY A 412 8.84 -22.19 22.99
N ASP A 413 10.17 -22.06 22.92
CA ASP A 413 10.97 -21.27 23.87
C ASP A 413 10.76 -19.75 23.70
N LEU A 414 9.68 -19.26 24.32
CA LEU A 414 9.33 -17.84 24.35
C LEU A 414 10.35 -17.01 25.14
N ALA A 415 10.92 -17.57 26.22
CA ALA A 415 11.89 -16.87 27.05
C ALA A 415 13.15 -16.50 26.26
N ALA A 416 13.72 -17.45 25.51
CA ALA A 416 14.89 -17.19 24.66
C ALA A 416 14.58 -16.15 23.57
N VAL A 417 13.43 -16.30 22.89
CA VAL A 417 12.99 -15.34 21.85
C VAL A 417 12.82 -13.94 22.41
N TYR A 418 12.14 -13.81 23.55
CA TYR A 418 11.88 -12.53 24.22
C TYR A 418 13.18 -11.89 24.71
N ARG A 419 14.05 -12.63 25.41
CA ARG A 419 15.35 -12.15 25.89
C ARG A 419 16.21 -11.61 24.73
N ARG A 420 16.29 -12.36 23.63
CA ARG A 420 17.00 -11.92 22.41
C ARG A 420 16.38 -10.64 21.83
N LEU A 421 15.05 -10.54 21.79
CA LEU A 421 14.38 -9.34 21.30
C LEU A 421 14.75 -8.10 22.15
N ILE A 422 14.60 -8.18 23.47
CA ILE A 422 14.84 -7.03 24.36
C ILE A 422 16.29 -6.56 24.30
N LYS A 423 17.25 -7.48 24.34
CA LYS A 423 18.68 -7.14 24.18
C LYS A 423 18.96 -6.43 22.85
N GLY A 424 18.32 -6.88 21.76
CA GLY A 424 18.44 -6.25 20.45
C GLY A 424 17.83 -4.84 20.41
N ILE A 425 16.65 -4.66 21.01
CA ILE A 425 16.00 -3.34 21.13
C ILE A 425 16.89 -2.38 21.91
N GLN A 426 17.38 -2.78 23.09
CA GLN A 426 18.24 -1.95 23.94
C GLN A 426 19.55 -1.56 23.23
N ALA A 427 20.14 -2.48 22.47
CA ALA A 427 21.33 -2.20 21.68
C ALA A 427 21.08 -1.15 20.59
N ILE A 428 19.94 -1.22 19.89
CA ILE A 428 19.56 -0.24 18.85
C ILE A 428 19.21 1.11 19.49
N GLU A 429 18.42 1.12 20.57
CA GLU A 429 17.98 2.33 21.28
C GLU A 429 19.16 3.10 21.88
N SER A 430 20.27 2.44 22.21
CA SER A 430 21.51 3.10 22.63
C SER A 430 22.11 4.01 21.53
N LYS A 431 21.71 3.85 20.27
CA LYS A 431 22.22 4.61 19.11
C LYS A 431 21.21 5.64 18.58
N MET A 432 19.94 5.56 18.97
CA MET A 432 18.90 6.47 18.51
C MET A 432 17.70 6.50 19.46
N LYS A 433 17.04 7.65 19.54
CA LYS A 433 15.81 7.79 20.33
C LYS A 433 14.59 7.32 19.55
N PHE A 434 13.74 6.54 20.22
CA PHE A 434 12.45 6.13 19.68
C PHE A 434 11.36 7.12 20.10
N ALA A 435 10.45 7.41 19.17
CA ALA A 435 9.29 8.25 19.43
C ALA A 435 8.37 7.58 20.46
N HIS A 436 8.12 8.28 21.56
CA HIS A 436 7.33 7.80 22.69
C HIS A 436 6.45 8.92 23.24
N SER A 437 5.30 8.58 23.83
CA SER A 437 4.43 9.50 24.55
C SER A 437 3.90 8.87 25.83
N ASP A 438 3.68 9.67 26.88
CA ASP A 438 3.12 9.17 28.14
C ASP A 438 1.70 8.60 27.98
N LYS A 439 0.94 9.12 27.00
CA LYS A 439 -0.44 8.67 26.77
C LYS A 439 -0.47 7.35 26.01
N PHE A 440 0.31 7.24 24.94
CA PHE A 440 0.18 6.15 23.96
C PHE A 440 1.38 5.19 23.94
N GLY A 441 2.39 5.37 24.78
CA GLY A 441 3.62 4.57 24.74
C GLY A 441 4.44 4.87 23.49
N TYR A 442 5.09 3.85 22.92
CA TYR A 442 5.81 3.99 21.66
C TYR A 442 4.86 4.31 20.51
N LEU A 443 5.25 5.30 19.70
CA LEU A 443 4.46 5.81 18.59
C LEU A 443 4.82 5.10 17.28
N THR A 444 3.81 4.70 16.53
CA THR A 444 3.92 3.96 15.26
C THR A 444 3.03 4.58 14.20
N CYS A 445 3.20 4.17 12.94
CA CYS A 445 2.43 4.65 11.80
C CYS A 445 0.92 4.35 11.96
N CYS A 446 0.57 3.10 12.30
CA CYS A 446 -0.81 2.69 12.51
C CYS A 446 -1.20 2.77 14.00
N PRO A 447 -2.31 3.43 14.37
CA PRO A 447 -2.76 3.50 15.77
C PRO A 447 -3.00 2.13 16.44
N SER A 448 -3.21 1.07 15.64
CA SER A 448 -3.36 -0.30 16.17
C SER A 448 -2.09 -0.87 16.79
N ASN A 449 -0.91 -0.32 16.49
CA ASN A 449 0.39 -0.79 16.95
C ASN A 449 1.04 0.16 17.99
N LEU A 450 0.25 0.96 18.70
CA LEU A 450 0.74 1.82 19.81
C LEU A 450 1.04 1.02 21.10
N GLY A 451 1.53 1.71 22.12
CA GLY A 451 1.82 1.15 23.44
C GLY A 451 3.15 0.40 23.45
N THR A 452 3.09 -0.87 23.78
CA THR A 452 4.23 -1.80 23.68
C THR A 452 4.67 -1.98 22.22
N THR A 453 3.73 -1.79 21.28
CA THR A 453 3.82 -2.19 19.86
C THR A 453 4.05 -3.71 19.68
N MET A 454 3.99 -4.48 20.78
CA MET A 454 4.51 -5.84 20.83
C MET A 454 3.49 -6.86 20.39
N ARG A 455 3.84 -7.64 19.39
CA ARG A 455 3.13 -8.86 19.03
C ARG A 455 4.00 -10.07 19.34
N ALA A 456 3.65 -10.78 20.41
CA ALA A 456 4.14 -12.12 20.67
C ALA A 456 3.22 -13.12 19.97
N SER A 457 3.79 -14.11 19.30
CA SER A 457 3.05 -15.06 18.48
C SER A 457 3.74 -16.42 18.42
N VAL A 458 2.93 -17.46 18.23
CA VAL A 458 3.38 -18.82 17.93
C VAL A 458 2.63 -19.33 16.70
N LEU A 459 3.31 -20.17 15.94
CA LEU A 459 2.65 -20.98 14.92
C LEU A 459 2.25 -22.31 15.56
N LEU A 460 0.96 -22.47 15.86
CA LEU A 460 0.41 -23.50 16.74
C LEU A 460 -0.44 -24.51 15.96
N LYS A 461 -0.12 -25.80 16.11
CA LYS A 461 -0.90 -26.92 15.57
C LYS A 461 -1.99 -27.32 16.57
N ILE A 462 -3.24 -27.04 16.21
CA ILE A 462 -4.43 -27.35 17.02
C ILE A 462 -5.56 -27.90 16.13
N PRO A 463 -5.33 -29.02 15.42
CA PRO A 463 -6.30 -29.57 14.47
C PRO A 463 -7.64 -29.94 15.13
N LYS A 464 -7.65 -30.38 16.39
CA LYS A 464 -8.90 -30.75 17.08
C LYS A 464 -9.68 -29.51 17.54
N LEU A 465 -9.03 -28.55 18.20
CA LEU A 465 -9.68 -27.32 18.65
C LEU A 465 -10.14 -26.46 17.48
N SER A 466 -9.37 -26.39 16.40
CA SER A 466 -9.76 -25.63 15.20
C SER A 466 -10.95 -26.23 14.45
N ALA A 467 -11.20 -27.55 14.58
CA ALA A 467 -12.44 -28.17 14.11
C ALA A 467 -13.68 -27.69 14.91
N HIS A 468 -13.48 -27.08 16.09
CA HIS A 468 -14.51 -26.47 16.93
C HIS A 468 -14.36 -24.94 16.97
N LYS A 469 -14.59 -24.28 15.83
CA LYS A 469 -14.31 -22.85 15.64
C LYS A 469 -14.90 -21.93 16.72
N ASP A 470 -16.14 -22.14 17.12
CA ASP A 470 -16.78 -21.32 18.17
C ASP A 470 -16.03 -21.42 19.52
N LYS A 471 -15.57 -22.63 19.88
CA LYS A 471 -14.78 -22.85 21.09
C LYS A 471 -13.39 -22.23 20.98
N MET A 472 -12.77 -22.29 19.81
CA MET A 472 -11.50 -21.61 19.54
C MET A 472 -11.64 -20.10 19.69
N ASP A 473 -12.68 -19.52 19.11
CA ASP A 473 -12.98 -18.07 19.19
C ASP A 473 -13.30 -17.64 20.64
N GLU A 474 -14.01 -18.47 21.41
CA GLU A 474 -14.25 -18.26 22.85
C GLU A 474 -12.94 -18.21 23.64
N VAL A 475 -12.03 -19.16 23.41
CA VAL A 475 -10.71 -19.20 24.06
C VAL A 475 -9.89 -17.98 23.67
N CYS A 476 -9.86 -17.61 22.39
CA CYS A 476 -9.19 -16.40 21.94
C CYS A 476 -9.78 -15.14 22.60
N ALA A 477 -11.10 -15.02 22.72
CA ALA A 477 -11.74 -13.89 23.39
C ALA A 477 -11.37 -13.83 24.88
N LYS A 478 -11.47 -14.97 25.59
CA LYS A 478 -11.17 -15.09 27.02
C LYS A 478 -9.72 -14.69 27.36
N TYR A 479 -8.76 -15.15 26.55
CA TYR A 479 -7.34 -14.87 26.76
C TYR A 479 -6.84 -13.65 25.97
N ARG A 480 -7.75 -12.92 25.32
CA ARG A 480 -7.43 -11.69 24.56
C ARG A 480 -6.36 -11.96 23.50
N LEU A 481 -6.51 -13.08 22.80
CA LEU A 481 -5.69 -13.49 21.67
C LEU A 481 -6.36 -13.15 20.35
N GLN A 482 -5.58 -13.21 19.28
CA GLN A 482 -6.04 -13.19 17.90
C GLN A 482 -5.42 -14.39 17.18
N ALA A 483 -6.27 -15.17 16.51
CA ALA A 483 -5.88 -16.22 15.59
C ALA A 483 -5.87 -15.72 14.14
N ARG A 484 -4.85 -16.10 13.38
CA ARG A 484 -4.71 -15.81 11.94
C ARG A 484 -4.27 -17.06 11.19
N GLY A 485 -4.44 -17.04 9.87
CA GLY A 485 -4.00 -18.13 9.00
C GLY A 485 -2.48 -18.35 8.99
N LEU A 486 -2.04 -19.41 8.30
CA LEU A 486 -0.64 -19.85 8.24
C LEU A 486 0.34 -18.75 7.79
N HIS A 487 -0.08 -17.87 6.88
CA HIS A 487 0.76 -16.82 6.30
C HIS A 487 0.39 -15.41 6.82
N GLY A 488 -0.27 -15.33 7.97
CA GLY A 488 -0.63 -14.08 8.62
C GLY A 488 -2.05 -13.60 8.32
N GLU A 489 -2.24 -12.28 8.34
CA GLU A 489 -3.57 -11.66 8.23
C GLU A 489 -4.24 -12.04 6.90
N HIS A 490 -5.52 -12.42 6.97
CA HIS A 490 -6.34 -12.80 5.80
C HIS A 490 -5.92 -14.07 5.05
N THR A 491 -5.18 -14.99 5.68
CA THR A 491 -4.81 -16.28 5.06
C THR A 491 -5.58 -17.45 5.70
N GLU A 492 -5.67 -18.58 4.99
CA GLU A 492 -6.33 -19.80 5.48
C GLU A 492 -5.35 -20.72 6.25
N SER A 493 -5.90 -21.67 7.01
CA SER A 493 -5.17 -22.66 7.81
C SER A 493 -5.72 -24.08 7.56
N PRO A 494 -5.40 -24.70 6.42
CA PRO A 494 -6.02 -25.95 5.99
C PRO A 494 -5.62 -27.17 6.83
N ASP A 495 -4.50 -27.11 7.55
CA ASP A 495 -3.94 -28.21 8.34
C ASP A 495 -4.21 -28.08 9.85
N GLY A 496 -5.02 -27.11 10.28
CA GLY A 496 -5.24 -26.81 11.69
C GLY A 496 -4.07 -26.06 12.36
N THR A 497 -3.15 -25.49 11.57
CA THR A 497 -2.04 -24.67 12.07
C THR A 497 -2.39 -23.19 12.02
N TYR A 498 -2.37 -22.49 13.16
CA TYR A 498 -2.76 -21.08 13.27
C TYR A 498 -1.63 -20.22 13.83
N ASP A 499 -1.51 -18.98 13.35
CA ASP A 499 -0.72 -17.93 14.02
C ASP A 499 -1.56 -17.36 15.17
N ILE A 500 -1.20 -17.75 16.40
CA ILE A 500 -1.84 -17.29 17.62
C ILE A 500 -0.99 -16.20 18.25
N SER A 501 -1.59 -15.05 18.56
CA SER A 501 -0.89 -13.90 19.11
C SER A 501 -1.70 -13.15 20.15
N ASN A 502 -1.05 -12.39 21.05
CA ASN A 502 -1.78 -11.45 21.90
C ASN A 502 -2.51 -10.41 21.03
N LYS A 503 -3.71 -9.99 21.43
CA LYS A 503 -4.49 -8.93 20.75
C LYS A 503 -4.11 -7.53 21.25
N ARG A 504 -3.93 -7.39 22.56
CA ARG A 504 -3.66 -6.09 23.22
C ARG A 504 -2.24 -5.61 22.96
N ARG A 505 -2.08 -4.28 22.82
CA ARG A 505 -0.80 -3.58 22.63
C ARG A 505 -0.64 -2.39 23.58
N LEU A 506 -1.74 -1.71 23.85
CA LEU A 506 -1.85 -0.53 24.71
C LEU A 506 -2.53 -0.89 26.05
N GLY A 507 -2.10 -0.25 27.14
CA GLY A 507 -2.67 -0.49 28.49
C GLY A 507 -2.10 -1.66 29.25
N LEU A 508 -0.91 -2.12 28.87
CA LEU A 508 -0.17 -3.19 29.51
C LEU A 508 1.32 -3.04 29.19
N THR A 509 2.19 -3.65 29.98
CA THR A 509 3.64 -3.68 29.74
C THR A 509 4.02 -4.73 28.70
N GLU A 510 5.24 -4.68 28.18
CA GLU A 510 5.79 -5.71 27.30
C GLU A 510 5.79 -7.10 27.95
N LEU A 511 6.17 -7.17 29.23
CA LEU A 511 6.18 -8.42 30.00
C LEU A 511 4.77 -9.01 30.10
N THR A 512 3.78 -8.19 30.46
CA THR A 512 2.37 -8.61 30.54
C THR A 512 1.84 -9.01 29.17
N ALA A 513 2.19 -8.31 28.10
CA ALA A 513 1.77 -8.65 26.74
C ALA A 513 2.28 -10.03 26.29
N ALA A 514 3.54 -10.36 26.61
CA ALA A 514 4.11 -11.68 26.34
C ALA A 514 3.50 -12.77 27.24
N GLN A 515 3.26 -12.46 28.51
CA GLN A 515 2.64 -13.38 29.47
C GLN A 515 1.18 -13.72 29.10
N GLU A 516 0.37 -12.73 28.67
CA GLU A 516 -1.00 -12.97 28.17
C GLU A 516 -1.00 -13.96 27.00
N MET A 517 -0.02 -13.85 26.09
CA MET A 517 0.15 -14.81 24.98
C MET A 517 0.53 -16.19 25.49
N ALA A 518 1.51 -16.27 26.39
CA ALA A 518 2.01 -17.52 26.96
C ALA A 518 0.90 -18.32 27.66
N GLU A 519 0.14 -17.67 28.54
CA GLU A 519 -0.96 -18.30 29.30
C GLU A 519 -2.08 -18.79 28.37
N GLY A 520 -2.46 -17.97 27.39
CA GLY A 520 -3.50 -18.34 26.44
C GLY A 520 -3.10 -19.50 25.53
N VAL A 521 -1.85 -19.52 25.05
CA VAL A 521 -1.32 -20.65 24.25
C VAL A 521 -1.22 -21.92 25.07
N ALA A 522 -0.72 -21.84 26.31
CA ALA A 522 -0.67 -22.99 27.21
C ALA A 522 -2.07 -23.58 27.44
N GLN A 523 -3.09 -22.73 27.60
CA GLN A 523 -4.48 -23.18 27.71
C GLN A 523 -5.00 -23.82 26.41
N MET A 524 -4.70 -23.25 25.23
CA MET A 524 -5.09 -23.85 23.95
C MET A 524 -4.47 -25.24 23.77
N ILE A 525 -3.20 -25.42 24.14
CA ILE A 525 -2.52 -26.73 24.12
C ILE A 525 -3.18 -27.72 25.10
N ALA A 526 -3.53 -27.27 26.31
CA ALA A 526 -4.23 -28.12 27.28
C ALA A 526 -5.61 -28.57 26.77
N ILE A 527 -6.34 -27.69 26.08
CA ILE A 527 -7.63 -28.02 25.46
C ILE A 527 -7.42 -29.01 24.31
N GLU A 528 -6.46 -28.76 23.42
CA GLU A 528 -6.13 -29.66 22.31
C GLU A 528 -5.78 -31.08 22.78
N LYS A 529 -5.10 -31.22 23.92
CA LYS A 529 -4.76 -32.53 24.52
C LYS A 529 -5.96 -33.27 25.13
N SER A 530 -7.03 -32.55 25.48
CA SER A 530 -8.23 -33.13 26.12
C SER A 530 -9.35 -33.47 25.14
N LEU A 531 -9.33 -32.86 23.94
CA LEU A 531 -10.02 -33.34 22.75
C LEU A 531 -9.23 -34.52 22.17
#